data_AF-A0A6V7JKB4-F1
#
_entry.id   AF-A0A6V7JKB4-F1
#
_cell.length_a   1.000
_cell.length_b   1.000
_cell.length_c   1.000
_cell.angle_alpha   90.00
_cell.angle_beta   90.00
_cell.angle_gamma   90.00
#
_symmetry.space_group_name_H-M   'P 1'
#
loop_
_entity.id
_entity.type
_entity.pdbx_description
1 polymer ?
#
loop_
_entity_poly.entity_id
_entity_poly.type
_entity_poly.pdbx_seq_one_letter_code
_entity_poly.pdbx_strand_id
1 'polypeptide(L)'
;VSIGLELDSWSNAVYTSDKLKEIVAIQYIAQSFTPRMKRLTGGTFIKEFLDNARSVIHGTASQKGFFYFANEIQLAALLNTLGVYDNSVPAFLSAIIFELHDIDGEFYVR
;
A
#
# COMPACT_ATOMS: atom_id res chain seq x y z
N VAL A 1 10.13 5.39 -11.96
CA VAL A 1 10.85 6.56 -12.53
C VAL A 1 11.18 6.22 -13.97
N SER A 2 10.71 7.01 -14.94
CA SER A 2 11.21 6.90 -16.31
C SER A 2 12.56 7.60 -16.36
N ILE A 3 13.59 6.91 -16.85
CA ILE A 3 14.97 7.42 -16.91
C ILE A 3 15.32 8.03 -18.28
N GLY A 4 14.31 8.27 -19.13
CA GLY A 4 14.49 8.96 -20.42
C GLY A 4 15.16 8.12 -21.52
N LEU A 5 15.23 6.80 -21.36
CA LEU A 5 15.71 5.91 -22.40
C LEU A 5 14.59 5.57 -23.39
N GLU A 6 14.94 5.50 -24.67
CA GLU A 6 14.05 5.02 -25.71
C GLU A 6 13.98 3.49 -25.68
N LEU A 7 12.81 2.95 -26.02
CA LEU A 7 12.60 1.52 -26.15
C LEU A 7 13.20 1.04 -27.48
N ASP A 8 13.92 -0.08 -27.43
CA ASP A 8 14.31 -0.80 -28.63
C ASP A 8 13.07 -1.19 -29.44
N SER A 9 13.20 -1.19 -30.77
CA SER A 9 12.10 -1.47 -31.70
C SER A 9 11.38 -2.80 -31.41
N TRP A 10 12.12 -3.85 -31.04
CA TRP A 10 11.55 -5.17 -30.71
C TRP A 10 10.70 -5.15 -29.43
N SER A 11 11.04 -4.30 -28.46
CA SER A 11 10.40 -4.26 -27.14
C SER A 11 9.13 -3.41 -27.11
N ASN A 12 8.97 -2.55 -28.11
CA ASN A 12 7.87 -1.59 -28.22
C ASN A 12 6.50 -2.30 -28.17
N ALA A 13 6.34 -3.42 -28.88
CA ALA A 13 5.11 -4.21 -28.90
C ALA A 13 4.73 -4.81 -27.52
N VAL A 14 5.71 -5.02 -26.63
CA VAL A 14 5.47 -5.56 -25.29
C VAL A 14 5.09 -4.44 -24.32
N TYR A 15 5.91 -3.38 -24.26
CA TYR A 15 5.75 -2.30 -23.29
C TYR A 15 4.61 -1.32 -23.60
N THR A 16 4.25 -1.15 -24.87
CA THR A 16 3.09 -0.31 -25.24
C THR A 16 1.75 -1.04 -25.16
N SER A 17 1.78 -2.37 -25.03
CA SER A 17 0.57 -3.14 -24.77
C SER A 17 0.17 -3.04 -23.30
N ASP A 18 -1.13 -3.01 -23.03
CA ASP A 18 -1.62 -3.05 -21.64
C ASP A 18 -1.43 -4.44 -20.99
N LYS A 19 -1.11 -5.47 -21.78
CA LYS A 19 -0.90 -6.85 -21.28
C LYS A 19 0.18 -6.94 -20.21
N LEU A 20 1.28 -6.20 -20.37
CA LEU A 20 2.33 -6.21 -19.36
C LEU A 20 1.83 -5.61 -18.04
N LYS A 21 1.04 -4.54 -18.10
CA LYS A 21 0.44 -3.92 -16.90
C LYS A 21 -0.52 -4.87 -16.22
N GLU A 22 -1.35 -5.58 -16.99
CA GLU A 22 -2.29 -6.58 -16.46
C GLU A 22 -1.58 -7.74 -15.75
N ILE A 23 -0.54 -8.31 -16.37
CA ILE A 23 0.26 -9.40 -15.79
C ILE A 23 0.90 -8.93 -14.47
N VAL A 24 1.44 -7.71 -14.47
CA VAL A 24 2.06 -7.12 -13.29
C VAL A 24 1.01 -6.92 -12.18
N ALA A 25 -0.17 -6.38 -12.49
CA ALA A 25 -1.26 -6.23 -11.53
C ALA A 25 -1.68 -7.59 -10.91
N ILE A 26 -1.80 -8.64 -11.72
CA ILE A 26 -2.07 -10.01 -11.24
C ILE A 26 -0.99 -10.47 -10.27
N GLN A 27 0.29 -10.21 -10.58
CA GLN A 27 1.40 -10.57 -9.71
C GLN A 27 1.31 -9.89 -8.33
N TYR A 28 0.93 -8.61 -8.26
CA TYR A 28 0.71 -7.90 -6.99
C TYR A 28 -0.46 -8.48 -6.20
N ILE A 29 -1.60 -8.72 -6.86
CA ILE A 29 -2.79 -9.32 -6.24
C ILE A 29 -2.46 -10.71 -5.70
N ALA A 30 -1.67 -11.50 -6.42
CA ALA A 30 -1.27 -12.84 -6.02
C ALA A 30 -0.56 -12.86 -4.66
N GLN A 31 0.19 -11.82 -4.29
CA GLN A 31 0.88 -11.70 -2.99
C GLN A 31 -0.09 -11.56 -1.80
N SER A 32 -1.36 -11.24 -2.06
CA SER A 32 -2.38 -11.01 -1.03
C SER A 32 -3.74 -11.58 -1.47
N PHE A 33 -3.74 -12.70 -2.19
CA PHE A 33 -4.95 -13.22 -2.83
C PHE A 33 -5.97 -13.79 -1.82
N THR A 34 -5.52 -14.63 -0.90
CA THR A 34 -6.42 -15.30 0.05
C THR A 34 -6.63 -14.46 1.32
N PRO A 35 -7.74 -14.65 2.06
CA PRO A 35 -7.94 -13.97 3.35
C PRO A 35 -6.80 -14.19 4.35
N ARG A 36 -6.21 -15.40 4.35
CA ARG A 36 -5.06 -15.71 5.19
C ARG A 36 -3.82 -14.91 4.78
N MET A 37 -3.58 -14.77 3.48
CA MET A 37 -2.46 -13.97 2.96
C MET A 37 -2.65 -12.50 3.28
N LYS A 38 -3.83 -11.93 3.00
CA LYS A 38 -4.19 -10.54 3.37
C LYS A 38 -3.94 -10.26 4.85
N ARG A 39 -4.34 -11.18 5.73
CA ARG A 39 -4.11 -11.06 7.18
C ARG A 39 -2.61 -11.07 7.55
N LEU A 40 -1.80 -11.90 6.89
CA LEU A 40 -0.36 -12.03 7.19
C LEU A 40 0.48 -10.93 6.55
N THR A 41 0.02 -10.34 5.45
CA THR A 41 0.72 -9.25 4.75
C THR A 41 0.16 -7.90 5.21
N GLY A 42 -0.84 -7.35 4.51
CA GLY A 42 -1.41 -6.03 4.81
C GLY A 42 -2.01 -5.92 6.22
N GLY A 43 -2.56 -7.00 6.74
CA GLY A 43 -3.15 -7.04 8.08
C GLY A 43 -2.17 -6.74 9.21
N THR A 44 -0.87 -7.00 9.02
CA THR A 44 0.15 -6.68 10.03
C THR A 44 0.38 -5.17 10.13
N PHE A 45 0.40 -4.45 9.00
CA PHE A 45 0.47 -2.98 8.97
C PHE A 45 -0.78 -2.33 9.56
N ILE A 46 -1.97 -2.86 9.26
CA ILE A 46 -3.22 -2.35 9.84
C ILE A 46 -3.19 -2.54 11.36
N LYS A 47 -2.76 -3.71 11.84
CA LYS A 47 -2.64 -3.96 13.28
C LYS A 47 -1.67 -2.98 13.93
N GLU A 48 -0.49 -2.79 13.35
CA GLU A 48 0.54 -1.86 13.85
C GLU A 48 -0.01 -0.43 13.96
N PHE A 49 -0.69 0.07 12.93
CA PHE A 49 -1.36 1.37 12.97
C PHE A 49 -2.38 1.45 14.11
N LEU A 50 -3.26 0.44 14.26
CA LEU A 50 -4.28 0.44 15.30
C LEU A 50 -3.69 0.36 16.72
N ASP A 51 -2.60 -0.38 16.89
CA ASP A 51 -1.90 -0.49 18.18
C ASP A 51 -1.21 0.84 18.55
N ASN A 52 -0.62 1.53 17.56
CA ASN A 52 -0.09 2.89 17.73
C ASN A 52 -1.18 3.92 18.03
N ALA A 53 -2.28 3.90 17.28
CA ALA A 53 -3.44 4.75 17.50
C ALA A 53 -4.00 4.58 18.92
N ARG A 54 -4.18 3.33 19.37
CA ARG A 54 -4.60 3.03 20.75
C ARG A 54 -3.61 3.54 21.78
N SER A 55 -2.31 3.48 21.50
CA SER A 55 -1.29 3.99 22.44
C SER A 55 -1.36 5.52 22.57
N VAL A 56 -1.61 6.23 21.48
CA VAL A 56 -1.83 7.69 21.49
C VAL A 56 -3.12 8.05 22.25
N ILE A 57 -4.23 7.33 21.97
CA ILE A 57 -5.53 7.56 22.63
C ILE A 57 -5.43 7.36 24.14
N HIS A 58 -4.74 6.31 24.60
CA HIS A 58 -4.56 6.04 26.04
C HIS A 58 -3.46 6.89 26.69
N GLY A 59 -2.80 7.78 25.94
CA GLY A 59 -1.71 8.61 26.45
C GLY A 59 -0.43 7.85 26.80
N THR A 60 -0.28 6.59 26.36
CA THR A 60 0.95 5.80 26.55
C THR A 60 2.01 6.08 25.50
N ALA A 61 1.64 6.77 24.42
CA ALA A 61 2.52 7.29 23.38
C ALA A 61 2.23 8.78 23.13
N SER A 62 3.29 9.56 22.88
CA SER A 62 3.19 11.00 22.58
C SER A 62 3.61 11.35 21.14
N GLN A 63 4.06 10.34 20.39
CA GLN A 63 4.47 10.46 19.00
C GLN A 63 3.31 10.97 18.14
N LYS A 64 3.63 11.92 17.24
CA LYS A 64 2.68 12.51 16.29
C LYS A 64 2.67 11.82 14.93
N GLY A 65 3.56 10.87 14.71
CA GLY A 65 3.65 10.12 13.47
C GLY A 65 4.57 8.91 13.61
N PHE A 66 4.26 7.87 12.85
CA PHE A 66 5.02 6.64 12.75
C PHE A 66 5.34 6.40 11.28
N PHE A 67 6.63 6.25 10.96
CA PHE A 67 7.09 6.14 9.59
C PHE A 67 7.76 4.79 9.37
N TYR A 68 7.24 4.04 8.40
CA TYR A 68 7.73 2.72 8.05
C TYR A 68 8.19 2.72 6.60
N PHE A 69 9.34 2.12 6.33
CA PHE A 69 9.78 1.89 4.97
C PHE A 69 9.10 0.64 4.41
N ALA A 70 8.55 0.79 3.20
CA ALA A 70 7.89 -0.29 2.48
C ALA A 70 8.28 -0.27 1.00
N ASN A 71 8.20 -1.42 0.36
CA ASN A 71 8.27 -1.54 -1.09
C ASN A 71 6.87 -1.51 -1.72
N GLU A 72 6.83 -1.36 -3.04
CA GLU A 72 5.61 -1.30 -3.84
C GLU A 72 4.72 -2.54 -3.67
N ILE A 73 5.30 -3.72 -3.45
CA ILE A 73 4.55 -4.96 -3.19
C ILE A 73 3.80 -4.88 -1.87
N GLN A 74 4.42 -4.33 -0.82
CA GLN A 74 3.79 -4.14 0.48
C GLN A 74 2.67 -3.10 0.41
N LEU A 75 2.87 -2.00 -0.32
CA LEU A 75 1.82 -1.00 -0.53
C LEU A 75 0.62 -1.60 -1.27
N ALA A 76 0.83 -2.33 -2.36
CA ALA A 76 -0.23 -3.00 -3.10
C ALA A 76 -0.95 -4.06 -2.24
N ALA A 77 -0.20 -4.85 -1.45
CA ALA A 77 -0.79 -5.83 -0.55
C ALA A 77 -1.64 -5.19 0.56
N LEU A 78 -1.22 -4.03 1.08
CA LEU A 78 -1.99 -3.26 2.05
C LEU A 78 -3.29 -2.71 1.43
N LEU A 79 -3.21 -2.07 0.27
CA LEU A 79 -4.38 -1.58 -0.47
C LEU A 79 -5.35 -2.71 -0.82
N ASN A 80 -4.83 -3.88 -1.24
CA ASN A 80 -5.67 -5.03 -1.57
C ASN A 80 -6.30 -5.66 -0.31
N THR A 81 -5.61 -5.58 0.83
CA THR A 81 -6.17 -5.98 2.12
C THR A 81 -7.30 -5.07 2.56
N LEU A 82 -7.17 -3.76 2.32
CA LEU A 82 -8.22 -2.76 2.56
C LEU A 82 -9.37 -2.81 1.54
N GLY A 83 -9.19 -3.53 0.42
CA GLY A 83 -10.18 -3.65 -0.64
C GLY A 83 -10.27 -2.44 -1.57
N VAL A 84 -9.24 -1.58 -1.59
CA VAL A 84 -9.20 -0.34 -2.37
C VAL A 84 -8.07 -0.32 -3.41
N TYR A 85 -7.44 -1.46 -3.67
CA TYR A 85 -6.40 -1.57 -4.70
C TYR A 85 -7.00 -1.40 -6.10
N ASP A 86 -6.41 -0.49 -6.87
CA ASP A 86 -6.89 -0.09 -8.20
C ASP A 86 -6.20 -0.83 -9.36
N ASN A 87 -5.43 -1.88 -9.05
CA ASN A 87 -4.62 -2.64 -10.00
C ASN A 87 -3.50 -1.84 -10.67
N SER A 88 -3.14 -0.67 -10.13
CA SER A 88 -1.98 0.09 -10.58
C SER A 88 -0.73 -0.29 -9.78
N VAL A 89 0.43 -0.22 -10.42
CA VAL A 89 1.71 -0.37 -9.71
C VAL A 89 1.95 0.88 -8.90
N PRO A 90 2.16 0.79 -7.57
CA PRO A 90 2.47 1.96 -6.76
C PRO A 90 3.68 2.71 -7.31
N ALA A 91 3.55 4.03 -7.45
CA ALA A 91 4.62 4.86 -7.98
C ALA A 91 5.84 4.86 -7.05
N PHE A 92 7.02 5.14 -7.62
CA PHE A 92 8.25 5.29 -6.83
C PHE A 92 8.07 6.39 -5.78
N LEU A 93 8.47 6.12 -4.52
CA LEU A 93 8.28 6.99 -3.37
C LEU A 93 6.81 7.35 -3.07
N SER A 94 5.85 6.55 -3.54
CA SER A 94 4.47 6.64 -3.04
C SER A 94 4.40 6.15 -1.59
N ALA A 95 3.40 6.63 -0.87
CA ALA A 95 3.14 6.28 0.51
C ALA A 95 1.64 6.11 0.75
N ILE A 96 1.30 5.28 1.74
CA ILE A 96 -0.04 5.18 2.30
C ILE A 96 0.02 5.87 3.66
N ILE A 97 -0.90 6.80 3.89
CA ILE A 97 -0.98 7.57 5.13
C ILE A 97 -2.32 7.22 5.77
N PHE A 98 -2.27 6.78 7.03
CA PHE A 98 -3.46 6.68 7.87
C PHE A 98 -3.45 7.85 8.85
N GLU A 99 -4.56 8.58 8.92
CA GLU A 99 -4.71 9.72 9.81
C GLU A 99 -5.69 9.36 10.94
N LEU A 100 -5.26 9.55 12.19
CA LEU A 100 -6.14 9.45 13.35
C LEU A 100 -6.65 10.84 13.71
N HIS A 101 -7.97 11.04 13.66
CA HIS A 101 -8.63 12.28 14.03
C HIS A 101 -9.39 12.11 15.35
N ASP A 102 -9.35 13.14 16.19
CA ASP A 102 -10.23 13.31 17.35
C ASP A 102 -11.19 14.45 17.02
N ILE A 103 -12.48 14.14 16.93
CA ILE A 103 -13.54 15.10 16.61
C ILE A 103 -14.57 14.99 17.74
N ASP A 104 -14.65 16.02 18.58
CA ASP A 104 -15.58 16.10 19.71
C ASP A 104 -15.50 14.89 20.68
N GLY A 105 -14.30 14.30 20.84
CA GLY A 105 -14.05 13.14 21.71
C GLY A 105 -14.27 11.79 21.03
N GLU A 106 -14.65 11.77 19.76
CA GLU A 106 -14.79 10.57 18.94
C GLU A 106 -13.60 10.41 17.98
N PHE A 107 -13.11 9.18 17.85
CA PHE A 107 -11.92 8.89 17.04
C PHE A 107 -12.26 8.33 15.65
N TYR A 108 -11.67 8.90 14.61
CA TYR A 108 -11.87 8.52 13.21
C TYR A 108 -10.54 8.21 12.51
N VAL A 109 -10.60 7.32 11.51
CA VAL A 109 -9.46 6.99 10.64
C VAL A 109 -9.77 7.45 9.22
N ARG A 110 -8.81 8.16 8.60
CA ARG A 110 -8.82 8.50 7.18
C ARG A 110 -7.65 7.86 6.45
#